data_AF-A0A841CRR2-F1
#
_entry.id   AF-A0A841CRR2-F1
#
_cell.length_a   1.000
_cell.length_b   1.000
_cell.length_c   1.000
_cell.angle_alpha   90.00
_cell.angle_beta   90.00
_cell.angle_gamma   90.00
#
_symmetry.space_group_name_H-M   'P 1'
#
loop_
_entity.id
_entity.type
_entity.pdbx_description
1 polymer ?
#
loop_
_entity_poly.entity_id
_entity_poly.type
_entity_poly.pdbx_seq_one_letter_code
_entity_poly.pdbx_strand_id
1 'polypeptide(L)' 'MDDPTGLSSPLGQVAIIAGLVAALVVGIRAWWYHHRKR' A
#
# COMPACT_ATOMS: atom_id res chain seq x y z
N MET A 1 12.39 15.13 -22.10
CA MET A 1 11.67 13.84 -22.05
C MET A 1 11.26 13.66 -20.59
N ASP A 2 10.20 14.36 -20.20
CA ASP A 2 9.62 14.29 -18.86
C ASP A 2 8.86 12.98 -18.74
N ASP A 3 9.14 12.21 -17.69
CA ASP A 3 8.53 10.90 -17.43
C ASP A 3 7.01 11.07 -17.21
N PRO A 4 6.17 10.71 -18.20
CA PRO A 4 4.75 11.09 -18.22
C PRO A 4 3.92 10.33 -17.18
N THR A 5 4.50 9.30 -16.56
CA THR A 5 3.83 8.47 -15.57
C THR A 5 3.95 9.04 -14.17
N GLY A 6 4.86 9.99 -13.94
CA GLY A 6 5.15 10.53 -12.62
C GLY A 6 5.62 9.46 -11.61
N LEU A 7 5.98 8.25 -12.06
CA LEU A 7 6.48 7.16 -11.21
C LEU A 7 7.82 7.51 -10.58
N SER A 8 8.65 8.25 -11.31
CA SER A 8 9.93 8.80 -10.86
C SER A 8 9.77 10.09 -10.03
N SER A 9 8.52 10.56 -9.84
CA SER A 9 8.25 11.73 -9.00
C SER A 9 8.19 11.33 -7.52
N PRO A 10 8.67 12.19 -6.59
CA PRO A 10 8.60 11.93 -5.16
C PRO A 10 7.18 11.62 -4.66
N LEU A 11 6.15 12.22 -5.28
CA LEU A 11 4.75 12.00 -4.96
C LEU A 11 4.26 10.61 -5.37
N GLY A 12 4.63 10.15 -6.57
CA GLY A 12 4.29 8.80 -7.05
C GLY A 12 4.87 7.71 -6.17
N GLN A 13 6.13 7.87 -5.76
CA GLN A 13 6.80 6.93 -4.87
C GLN A 13 6.13 6.87 -3.48
N VAL A 14 5.74 8.02 -2.92
CA VAL A 14 5.01 8.08 -1.64
C VAL A 14 3.65 7.40 -1.76
N ALA A 15 2.90 7.63 -2.85
CA ALA A 15 1.60 7.01 -3.06
C ALA A 15 1.69 5.48 -3.17
N ILE A 16 2.70 4.96 -3.88
CA ILE A 16 2.95 3.52 -4.02
C ILE A 16 3.27 2.91 -2.65
N ILE A 17 4.18 3.52 -1.89
CA ILE A 17 4.56 3.05 -0.55
C ILE A 17 3.34 3.07 0.38
N ALA A 18 2.57 4.17 0.38
CA ALA A 18 1.37 4.30 1.20
C ALA A 18 0.32 3.22 0.86
N GLY A 19 0.09 2.94 -0.42
CA GLY A 19 -0.81 1.89 -0.87
C GLY A 19 -0.36 0.50 -0.43
N LEU A 20 0.94 0.20 -0.54
CA LEU A 20 1.54 -1.06 -0.11
C LEU A 20 1.38 -1.28 1.40
N VAL A 21 1.67 -0.24 2.19
CA VAL A 21 1.52 -0.28 3.66
C VAL A 21 0.04 -0.46 4.03
N ALA A 22 -0.87 0.27 3.38
CA ALA A 22 -2.30 0.14 3.63
C ALA A 22 -2.79 -1.30 3.34
N ALA A 23 -2.40 -1.88 2.21
CA ALA A 23 -2.75 -3.26 1.87
C ALA A 23 -2.22 -4.27 2.91
N LEU A 24 -0.99 -4.06 3.38
CA LEU A 24 -0.35 -4.92 4.36
C LEU A 24 -1.06 -4.84 5.73
N VAL A 25 -1.38 -3.62 6.19
CA VAL A 25 -2.13 -3.39 7.42
C VAL A 25 -3.53 -4.01 7.35
N VAL A 26 -4.26 -3.81 6.24
CA VAL A 26 -5.60 -4.39 6.05
C VAL A 26 -5.53 -5.91 6.00
N GLY A 27 -4.54 -6.48 5.31
CA GLY A 27 -4.32 -7.93 5.26
C GLY A 27 -4.06 -8.54 6.63
N ILE A 28 -3.14 -7.95 7.41
CA ILE A 28 -2.85 -8.40 8.78
C ILE A 28 -4.09 -8.24 9.66
N ARG A 29 -4.78 -7.09 9.59
CA ARG A 29 -6.00 -6.81 10.36
C ARG A 29 -7.08 -7.86 10.07
N ALA A 30 -7.33 -8.14 8.80
CA ALA A 30 -8.31 -9.13 8.37
C ALA A 30 -7.92 -10.54 8.84
N TRP A 31 -6.65 -10.90 8.73
CA TRP A 31 -6.12 -12.17 9.23
C TRP A 31 -6.33 -12.33 10.74
N TRP A 32 -6.06 -11.29 11.54
CA TRP A 32 -6.30 -11.28 12.99
C TRP A 32 -7.77 -11.47 13.34
N TYR A 33 -8.67 -10.80 12.63
CA TYR A 33 -10.12 -10.97 12.84
C TYR A 33 -10.60 -12.37 12.50
N HIS A 34 -10.07 -12.95 11.42
CA HIS A 34 -10.40 -14.30 11.03
C HIS A 34 -9.84 -15.34 12.02
N HIS A 35 -8.65 -15.08 12.59
CA HIS A 35 -8.04 -15.97 13.58
C HIS A 35 -8.66 -15.90 14.97
N ARG A 36 -9.18 -14.74 15.40
CA ARG A 36 -9.87 -14.60 16.71
C ARG A 36 -11.28 -15.18 16.73
N LYS A 37 -11.88 -15.43 15.57
CA LYS A 37 -13.21 -16.04 15.45
C LYS A 37 -13.16 -17.57 15.30
N ARG A 38 -11.95 -18.14 15.14
CA ARG A 38 -11.69 -19.57 15.32
C ARG A 38 -11.27 -19.80 16.77
#